data_AF-A0A2T3KZC5-F1
#
_entry.id   AF-A0A2T3KZC5-F1
#
_cell.length_a   1.000
_cell.length_b   1.000
_cell.length_c   1.000
_cell.angle_alpha   90.00
_cell.angle_beta   90.00
_cell.angle_gamma   90.00
#
_symmetry.space_group_name_H-M   'P 1'
#
loop_
_entity.id
_entity.type
_entity.pdbx_description
1 polymer ?
#
loop_
_entity_poly.entity_id
_entity_poly.type
_entity_poly.pdbx_seq_one_letter_code
_entity_poly.pdbx_strand_id
1 'polypeptide(L)'
;MKLTLNLHSLMRAIEIMEPERSGKFTLELHETHIDKITAELEKGKDVELKDVEIESGLLSYKGRHVTLYIKANGTSARFHVSDCSTLQGMRASGRFERYVVTNNTSGEFLVDTSYGEKKARLKVCQNCLRKLNYKGCNTTTNITSIVQSFNMAEFFATYSSFFPHMPSRRAETAESGYSDDWSKISSHYRVEKNFECEECKVNMRSNRALLHVHHVNGVKSDNRPSNLRALCIDCHSKQPMHEHMALSHRERQTINDLRKQQGLLDDLGEWQELFDYSDPGVHGVLHACRQAYLKLPEINYFVEDSFGGLAARLELAWPKHKFGVAISMNDIEDANSNGWQVVGINDFLENYKSQAYNLRH
;
A
#
# COMPACT_ATOMS: atom_id res chain seq x y z
N MET A 1 23.76 9.24 6.36
CA MET A 1 22.87 9.05 7.52
C MET A 1 23.49 7.99 8.42
N LYS A 2 23.84 8.31 9.68
CA LYS A 2 24.31 7.27 10.64
C LYS A 2 23.07 6.60 11.21
N LEU A 3 22.87 5.31 10.91
CA LEU A 3 21.86 4.49 11.57
C LEU A 3 22.40 4.08 12.93
N THR A 4 21.70 4.43 14.00
CA THR A 4 21.98 3.95 15.35
C THR A 4 21.09 2.74 15.61
N LEU A 5 21.65 1.54 15.56
CA LEU A 5 20.92 0.31 15.88
C LEU A 5 21.18 -0.06 17.35
N ASN A 6 20.13 -0.17 18.15
CA ASN A 6 20.21 -0.62 19.54
C ASN A 6 19.55 -2.00 19.66
N LEU A 7 20.35 -3.03 19.92
CA LEU A 7 19.90 -4.42 20.08
C LEU A 7 19.86 -4.88 21.55
N HIS A 8 19.89 -3.95 22.51
CA HIS A 8 20.01 -4.27 23.93
C HIS A 8 18.87 -5.17 24.43
N SER A 9 17.62 -4.89 24.04
CA SER A 9 16.46 -5.70 24.44
C SER A 9 16.52 -7.12 23.87
N LEU A 10 17.00 -7.28 22.64
CA LEU A 10 17.20 -8.59 22.01
C LEU A 10 18.31 -9.37 22.72
N MET A 11 19.43 -8.72 23.04
CA MET A 11 20.53 -9.34 23.78
C MET A 11 20.08 -9.81 25.17
N ARG A 12 19.27 -9.00 25.87
CA ARG A 12 18.68 -9.37 27.16
C ARG A 12 17.72 -10.57 27.05
N ALA A 13 16.97 -10.67 25.97
CA ALA A 13 16.09 -11.82 25.73
C ALA A 13 16.89 -13.11 25.51
N ILE A 14 18.03 -13.03 24.80
CA ILE A 14 18.95 -14.16 24.61
C ILE A 14 19.55 -14.61 25.94
N GLU A 15 19.91 -13.67 26.82
CA GLU A 15 20.39 -13.98 28.17
C GLU A 15 19.33 -14.70 29.02
N ILE A 16 18.06 -14.29 28.92
CA ILE A 16 16.96 -14.94 29.65
C ILE A 16 16.67 -16.35 29.13
N MET A 17 16.80 -16.57 27.82
CA MET A 17 16.45 -17.84 27.18
C MET A 17 17.52 -18.94 27.28
N GLU A 18 18.76 -18.58 27.67
CA GLU A 18 19.91 -19.49 27.81
C GLU A 18 20.02 -20.57 26.70
N PRO A 19 20.05 -20.20 25.41
CA PRO A 19 20.04 -21.20 24.34
C PRO A 19 21.35 -22.00 24.32
N GLU A 20 21.26 -23.31 24.04
CA GLU A 20 22.42 -24.21 23.88
C GLU A 20 23.44 -23.71 22.85
N ARG A 21 23.00 -22.88 21.90
CA ARG A 21 23.85 -22.17 20.95
C ARG A 21 23.36 -20.74 20.77
N SER A 22 24.15 -19.78 21.24
CA SER A 22 23.92 -18.36 20.98
C SER A 22 24.16 -18.05 19.49
N GLY A 23 23.15 -17.53 18.79
CA GLY A 23 23.31 -17.03 17.43
C GLY A 23 24.26 -15.82 17.38
N LYS A 24 25.06 -15.71 16.30
CA LYS A 24 25.83 -14.49 16.00
C LYS A 24 25.04 -13.65 15.01
N PHE A 25 24.74 -12.41 15.38
CA PHE A 25 24.14 -11.44 14.48
C PHE A 25 25.25 -10.67 13.78
N THR A 26 25.32 -10.80 12.46
CA THR A 26 26.24 -10.01 11.63
C THR A 26 25.40 -8.99 10.87
N LEU A 27 25.66 -7.71 11.09
CA LEU A 27 25.14 -6.65 10.22
C LEU A 27 26.06 -6.52 9.02
N GLU A 28 25.60 -7.05 7.90
CA GLU A 28 26.26 -6.85 6.62
C GLU A 28 25.54 -5.75 5.84
N LEU A 29 26.32 -4.81 5.33
CA LEU A 29 25.82 -3.73 4.50
C LEU A 29 25.83 -4.24 3.06
N HIS A 30 24.68 -4.72 2.59
CA HIS A 30 24.54 -5.14 1.19
C HIS A 30 24.14 -3.93 0.35
N GLU A 31 25.02 -3.50 -0.55
CA GLU A 31 24.64 -2.53 -1.60
C GLU A 31 23.58 -3.18 -2.48
N THR A 32 22.34 -2.76 -2.31
CA THR A 32 21.25 -3.23 -3.14
C THR A 32 21.29 -2.43 -4.45
N HIS A 33 21.42 -3.09 -5.60
CA HIS A 33 21.41 -2.47 -6.95
C HIS A 33 20.01 -1.94 -7.37
N ILE A 34 19.30 -1.33 -6.43
CA ILE A 34 17.91 -0.85 -6.51
C ILE A 34 17.72 0.13 -7.67
N ASP A 35 18.68 1.04 -7.88
CA ASP A 35 18.58 2.07 -8.92
C ASP A 35 18.75 1.50 -10.32
N LYS A 36 19.63 0.50 -10.49
CA LYS A 36 19.85 -0.18 -11.76
C LYS A 36 18.62 -0.99 -12.18
N ILE A 37 17.99 -1.71 -11.24
CA ILE A 37 16.75 -2.45 -11.49
C ILE A 37 15.62 -1.49 -11.88
N THR A 38 15.51 -0.34 -11.21
CA THR A 38 14.48 0.68 -11.54
C THR A 38 14.63 1.17 -12.97
N ALA A 39 15.85 1.59 -13.34
CA ALA A 39 16.14 2.11 -14.67
C ALA A 39 15.95 1.07 -15.78
N GLU A 40 16.21 -0.21 -15.50
CA GLU A 40 15.96 -1.30 -16.44
C GLU A 40 14.46 -1.59 -16.61
N LEU A 41 13.69 -1.68 -15.52
CA LEU A 41 12.25 -1.92 -15.57
C LEU A 41 11.48 -0.76 -16.25
N GLU A 42 11.92 0.49 -16.03
CA GLU A 42 11.33 1.69 -16.66
C GLU A 42 11.47 1.66 -18.19
N LYS A 43 12.56 1.08 -18.70
CA LYS A 43 12.79 0.90 -20.14
C LYS A 43 12.04 -0.31 -20.71
N GLY A 44 11.36 -1.10 -19.88
CA GLY A 44 10.79 -2.38 -20.25
C GLY A 44 11.89 -3.42 -20.36
N LYS A 45 12.35 -3.93 -19.22
CA LYS A 45 13.24 -5.09 -19.17
C LYS A 45 12.44 -6.34 -19.49
N ASP A 46 13.00 -7.20 -20.34
CA ASP A 46 12.57 -8.60 -20.43
C ASP A 46 12.97 -9.30 -19.12
N VAL A 47 12.12 -9.15 -18.10
CA VAL A 47 12.19 -9.96 -16.88
C VAL A 47 11.63 -11.33 -17.25
N GLU A 48 12.35 -12.39 -16.90
CA GLU A 48 11.82 -13.74 -17.05
C GLU A 48 10.56 -13.87 -16.19
N LEU A 49 9.44 -14.25 -16.81
CA LEU A 49 8.13 -14.30 -16.17
C LEU A 49 8.08 -15.22 -14.94
N LYS A 50 9.00 -16.18 -14.86
CA LYS A 50 9.19 -17.07 -13.71
C LYS A 50 9.66 -16.36 -12.44
N ASP A 51 10.26 -15.17 -12.58
CA ASP A 51 10.74 -14.37 -11.45
C ASP A 51 9.66 -13.40 -10.94
N VAL A 52 8.48 -13.35 -11.58
CA VAL A 52 7.35 -12.54 -11.11
C VAL A 52 6.71 -13.24 -9.92
N GLU A 53 6.73 -12.56 -8.80
CA GLU A 53 6.16 -12.99 -7.53
C GLU A 53 4.73 -12.46 -7.38
N ILE A 54 3.96 -13.08 -6.48
CA ILE A 54 2.61 -12.63 -6.13
C ILE A 54 2.64 -12.28 -4.64
N GLU A 55 2.55 -10.98 -4.35
CA GLU A 55 2.49 -10.47 -2.97
C GLU A 55 1.09 -9.93 -2.71
N SER A 56 0.35 -10.56 -1.77
CA SER A 56 -1.01 -10.16 -1.40
C SER A 56 -1.97 -10.00 -2.61
N GLY A 57 -1.79 -10.85 -3.63
CA GLY A 57 -2.58 -10.89 -4.86
C GLY A 57 -2.12 -9.92 -5.97
N LEU A 58 -1.16 -9.05 -5.70
CA LEU A 58 -0.57 -8.13 -6.68
C LEU A 58 0.69 -8.73 -7.30
N LEU A 59 1.02 -8.26 -8.51
CA LEU A 59 2.21 -8.72 -9.24
C LEU A 59 3.43 -7.92 -8.78
N SER A 60 4.45 -8.63 -8.29
CA SER A 60 5.69 -8.03 -7.82
C SER A 60 6.92 -8.62 -8.51
N TYR A 61 8.01 -7.87 -8.52
CA TYR A 61 9.34 -8.34 -8.90
C TYR A 61 10.36 -7.65 -8.02
N LYS A 62 11.09 -8.41 -7.21
CA LYS A 62 12.11 -7.90 -6.27
C LYS A 62 11.59 -6.76 -5.40
N GLY A 63 10.42 -6.97 -4.78
CA GLY A 63 9.77 -6.01 -3.89
C GLY A 63 9.22 -4.74 -4.57
N ARG A 64 9.05 -4.76 -5.90
CA ARG A 64 8.48 -3.67 -6.70
C ARG A 64 7.22 -4.14 -7.39
N HIS A 65 6.20 -3.29 -7.45
CA HIS A 65 5.03 -3.58 -8.28
C HIS A 65 5.40 -3.62 -9.76
N VAL A 66 4.94 -4.65 -10.47
CA VAL A 66 5.05 -4.78 -11.93
C VAL A 66 3.70 -4.99 -12.59
N THR A 67 3.65 -4.74 -13.89
CA THR A 67 2.47 -4.98 -14.72
C THR A 67 2.85 -5.90 -15.87
N LEU A 68 1.88 -6.71 -16.30
CA LEU A 68 2.03 -7.66 -17.39
C LEU A 68 1.12 -7.30 -18.55
N TYR A 69 1.63 -7.32 -19.78
CA TYR A 69 0.81 -7.16 -20.99
C TYR A 69 1.40 -7.92 -22.17
N ILE A 70 0.61 -8.14 -23.24
CA ILE A 70 1.08 -8.84 -24.45
C ILE A 70 1.24 -7.80 -25.57
N LYS A 71 2.49 -7.53 -25.98
CA LYS A 71 2.82 -6.56 -27.05
C LYS A 71 2.11 -6.87 -28.37
N ALA A 72 2.09 -8.15 -28.76
CA ALA A 72 1.51 -8.63 -30.02
C ALA A 72 -0.01 -8.39 -30.17
N ASN A 73 -0.71 -8.05 -29.08
CA ASN A 73 -2.13 -7.72 -29.14
C ASN A 73 -2.38 -6.25 -29.57
N GLY A 74 -1.32 -5.47 -29.80
CA GLY A 74 -1.39 -4.08 -30.25
C GLY A 74 -2.16 -3.18 -29.27
N THR A 75 -2.87 -2.19 -29.79
CA THR A 75 -3.66 -1.22 -29.00
C THR A 75 -4.88 -1.84 -28.29
N SER A 76 -5.27 -3.06 -28.67
CA SER A 76 -6.34 -3.81 -28.01
C SER A 76 -5.88 -4.49 -26.71
N ALA A 77 -4.56 -4.55 -26.47
CA ALA A 77 -3.98 -5.15 -25.30
C ALA A 77 -4.56 -4.58 -24.00
N ARG A 78 -4.50 -5.41 -22.97
CA ARG A 78 -4.83 -5.04 -21.60
C ARG A 78 -3.62 -5.36 -20.74
N PHE A 79 -3.34 -4.48 -19.79
CA PHE A 79 -2.33 -4.75 -18.79
C PHE A 79 -2.95 -5.35 -17.52
N HIS A 80 -2.16 -6.14 -16.82
CA HIS A 80 -2.54 -6.84 -15.61
C HIS A 80 -1.71 -6.32 -14.44
N VAL A 81 -2.36 -6.19 -13.28
CA VAL A 81 -1.77 -5.68 -12.02
C VAL A 81 -1.85 -6.70 -10.88
N SER A 82 -2.64 -7.76 -11.06
CA SER A 82 -2.85 -8.85 -10.10
C SER A 82 -2.93 -10.19 -10.82
N ASP A 83 -2.68 -11.28 -10.09
CA ASP A 83 -2.84 -12.66 -10.60
C ASP A 83 -4.33 -13.02 -10.75
N CYS A 84 -4.94 -12.48 -11.79
CA CYS A 84 -6.36 -12.66 -12.07
C CYS A 84 -6.63 -13.95 -12.85
N SER A 85 -7.90 -14.34 -12.92
CA SER A 85 -8.34 -15.55 -13.63
C SER A 85 -7.87 -15.64 -15.09
N THR A 86 -7.66 -14.50 -15.76
CA THR A 86 -7.08 -14.47 -17.11
C THR A 86 -5.62 -14.90 -17.11
N LEU A 87 -4.79 -14.41 -16.18
CA LEU A 87 -3.40 -14.83 -16.07
C LEU A 87 -3.29 -16.29 -15.67
N GLN A 88 -4.12 -16.74 -14.73
CA GLN A 88 -4.21 -18.14 -14.31
C GLN A 88 -4.56 -19.06 -15.49
N GLY A 89 -5.55 -18.69 -16.31
CA GLY A 89 -5.89 -19.44 -17.53
C GLY A 89 -4.78 -19.43 -18.60
N MET A 90 -4.07 -18.31 -18.75
CA MET A 90 -2.91 -18.22 -19.66
C MET A 90 -1.74 -19.09 -19.18
N ARG A 91 -1.54 -19.21 -17.86
CA ARG A 91 -0.56 -20.10 -17.23
C ARG A 91 -0.93 -21.57 -17.44
N ALA A 92 -2.18 -21.94 -17.15
CA ALA A 92 -2.67 -23.30 -17.33
C ALA A 92 -2.64 -23.78 -18.80
N SER A 93 -2.77 -22.87 -19.77
CA SER A 93 -2.69 -23.17 -21.20
C SER A 93 -1.28 -23.11 -21.79
N GLY A 94 -0.24 -22.89 -20.98
CA GLY A 94 1.16 -22.79 -21.45
C GLY A 94 1.44 -21.55 -22.31
N ARG A 95 0.62 -20.50 -22.21
CA ARG A 95 0.72 -19.26 -23.01
C ARG A 95 1.24 -18.08 -22.20
N PHE A 96 1.69 -18.32 -20.96
CA PHE A 96 2.15 -17.27 -20.05
C PHE A 96 3.42 -16.59 -20.55
N GLU A 97 4.32 -17.33 -21.22
CA GLU A 97 5.60 -16.81 -21.78
C GLU A 97 5.45 -15.67 -22.80
N ARG A 98 4.22 -15.31 -23.19
CA ARG A 98 3.92 -14.22 -24.13
C ARG A 98 3.83 -12.84 -23.46
N TYR A 99 3.84 -12.78 -22.13
CA TYR A 99 3.69 -11.54 -21.38
C TYR A 99 5.03 -10.81 -21.25
N VAL A 100 4.97 -9.48 -21.33
CA VAL A 100 6.08 -8.57 -21.05
C VAL A 100 5.86 -7.94 -19.69
N VAL A 101 6.93 -7.89 -18.89
CA VAL A 101 6.95 -7.29 -17.55
C VAL A 101 7.41 -5.84 -17.63
N THR A 102 6.71 -4.93 -16.95
CA THR A 102 7.14 -3.54 -16.82
C THR A 102 6.66 -2.92 -15.51
N ASN A 103 7.46 -2.04 -14.91
CA ASN A 103 7.04 -1.23 -13.75
C ASN A 103 6.51 0.16 -14.16
N ASN A 104 6.23 0.36 -15.46
CA ASN A 104 5.83 1.64 -15.99
C ASN A 104 4.51 2.12 -15.36
N THR A 105 4.57 3.26 -14.68
CA THR A 105 3.43 3.90 -14.00
C THR A 105 2.76 4.99 -14.84
N SER A 106 3.28 5.30 -16.04
CA SER A 106 2.75 6.35 -16.93
C SER A 106 1.49 5.94 -17.68
N GLY A 107 1.22 4.63 -17.81
CA GLY A 107 0.12 4.09 -18.60
C GLY A 107 0.38 4.03 -20.12
N GLU A 108 1.56 4.43 -20.60
CA GLU A 108 1.96 4.33 -22.01
C GLU A 108 2.86 3.11 -22.26
N PHE A 109 2.35 2.12 -23.00
CA PHE A 109 3.03 0.85 -23.24
C PHE A 109 3.53 0.76 -24.67
N LEU A 110 4.66 0.11 -24.88
CA LEU A 110 5.18 -0.20 -26.21
C LEU A 110 4.45 -1.44 -26.75
N VAL A 111 3.73 -1.31 -27.86
CA VAL A 111 2.94 -2.39 -28.47
C VAL A 111 3.28 -2.59 -29.95
N ASP A 112 3.06 -3.80 -30.45
CA ASP A 112 3.31 -4.14 -31.85
C ASP A 112 2.18 -3.66 -32.76
N THR A 113 2.54 -3.13 -33.92
CA THR A 113 1.63 -2.76 -35.01
C THR A 113 2.14 -3.31 -36.33
N SER A 114 1.32 -3.28 -37.39
CA SER A 114 1.73 -3.68 -38.73
C SER A 114 2.90 -2.87 -39.30
N TYR A 115 3.21 -1.70 -38.72
CA TYR A 115 4.27 -0.78 -39.16
C TYR A 115 5.45 -0.70 -38.17
N GLY A 116 5.54 -1.61 -37.19
CA GLY A 116 6.55 -1.62 -36.12
C GLY A 116 5.96 -1.37 -34.73
N GLU A 117 6.83 -1.06 -33.75
CA GLU A 117 6.41 -0.78 -32.37
C GLU A 117 5.92 0.68 -32.20
N LYS A 118 4.85 0.87 -31.43
CA LYS A 118 4.29 2.18 -31.10
C LYS A 118 3.93 2.26 -29.63
N LYS A 119 4.07 3.45 -29.03
CA LYS A 119 3.53 3.74 -27.69
C LYS A 119 2.01 3.90 -27.73
N ALA A 120 1.29 3.18 -26.89
CA ALA A 120 -0.16 3.23 -26.79
C ALA A 120 -0.61 3.21 -25.32
N ARG A 121 -1.68 3.96 -25.02
CA ARG A 121 -2.36 3.86 -23.72
C ARG A 121 -3.24 2.63 -23.68
N LEU A 122 -2.87 1.67 -22.85
CA LEU A 122 -3.62 0.43 -22.65
C LEU A 122 -4.63 0.59 -21.52
N LYS A 123 -5.69 -0.23 -21.55
CA LYS A 123 -6.66 -0.30 -20.45
C LYS A 123 -6.29 -1.42 -19.49
N VAL A 124 -6.63 -1.25 -18.21
CA VAL A 124 -6.46 -2.28 -17.20
C VAL A 124 -7.37 -3.48 -17.48
N CYS A 125 -6.91 -4.68 -17.13
CA CYS A 125 -7.73 -5.88 -17.14
C CYS A 125 -8.84 -5.79 -16.08
N GLN A 126 -10.11 -5.90 -16.50
CA GLN A 126 -11.25 -5.86 -15.58
C GLN A 126 -11.21 -6.98 -14.51
N ASN A 127 -10.65 -8.15 -14.86
CA ASN A 127 -10.55 -9.27 -13.93
C ASN A 127 -9.53 -8.98 -12.82
N CYS A 128 -8.50 -8.16 -13.10
CA CYS A 128 -7.58 -7.70 -12.06
C CYS A 128 -8.28 -6.78 -11.07
N LEU A 129 -9.12 -5.86 -11.54
CA LEU A 129 -9.89 -4.97 -10.67
C LEU A 129 -10.88 -5.74 -9.80
N ARG A 130 -11.59 -6.72 -10.38
CA ARG A 130 -12.52 -7.59 -9.64
C ARG A 130 -11.82 -8.42 -8.57
N LYS A 131 -10.65 -8.97 -8.89
CA LYS A 131 -9.82 -9.74 -7.97
C LYS A 131 -9.49 -8.95 -6.70
N LEU A 132 -9.14 -7.68 -6.87
CA LEU A 132 -8.78 -6.77 -5.78
C LEU A 132 -9.99 -6.06 -5.14
N ASN A 133 -11.19 -6.30 -5.66
CA ASN A 133 -12.39 -5.51 -5.36
C ASN A 133 -12.14 -3.99 -5.38
N TYR A 134 -11.36 -3.53 -6.38
CA TYR A 134 -10.87 -2.16 -6.46
C TYR A 134 -12.05 -1.16 -6.54
N LYS A 135 -12.04 -0.15 -5.67
CA LYS A 135 -13.16 0.81 -5.47
C LYS A 135 -14.52 0.12 -5.24
N GLY A 136 -14.51 -1.07 -4.65
CA GLY A 136 -15.72 -1.84 -4.37
C GLY A 136 -16.43 -2.33 -5.63
N CYS A 137 -15.71 -2.51 -6.75
CA CYS A 137 -16.31 -2.83 -8.03
C CYS A 137 -17.19 -4.10 -8.04
N ASN A 138 -16.99 -5.02 -7.10
CA ASN A 138 -17.81 -6.23 -6.98
C ASN A 138 -19.22 -5.97 -6.40
N THR A 139 -19.47 -4.77 -5.89
CA THR A 139 -20.79 -4.32 -5.42
C THR A 139 -21.68 -3.83 -6.57
N THR A 140 -21.10 -3.53 -7.74
CA THR A 140 -21.81 -2.95 -8.89
C THR A 140 -21.87 -3.96 -10.03
N THR A 141 -22.97 -3.98 -10.79
CA THR A 141 -23.14 -4.86 -11.95
C THR A 141 -22.30 -4.44 -13.15
N ASN A 142 -22.08 -3.12 -13.32
CA ASN A 142 -21.31 -2.55 -14.42
C ASN A 142 -19.97 -1.94 -13.95
N ILE A 143 -18.86 -2.63 -14.23
CA ILE A 143 -17.50 -2.19 -13.91
C ILE A 143 -16.92 -1.17 -14.93
N THR A 144 -17.63 -0.89 -16.02
CA THR A 144 -17.11 -0.14 -17.16
C THR A 144 -16.63 1.26 -16.77
N SER A 145 -17.36 1.96 -15.89
CA SER A 145 -16.98 3.29 -15.42
C SER A 145 -15.63 3.26 -14.70
N ILE A 146 -15.43 2.29 -13.80
CA ILE A 146 -14.18 2.10 -13.03
C ILE A 146 -13.01 1.76 -13.97
N VAL A 147 -13.25 0.91 -14.98
CA VAL A 147 -12.21 0.58 -15.97
C VAL A 147 -11.85 1.79 -16.84
N GLN A 148 -12.83 2.61 -17.20
CA GLN A 148 -12.62 3.81 -18.03
C GLN A 148 -11.94 4.95 -17.27
N SER A 149 -12.27 5.11 -15.98
CA SER A 149 -11.66 6.12 -15.11
C SER A 149 -10.40 5.64 -14.39
N PHE A 150 -9.94 4.41 -14.67
CA PHE A 150 -8.75 3.85 -14.03
C PHE A 150 -7.54 4.76 -14.24
N ASN A 151 -6.97 5.23 -13.13
CA ASN A 151 -5.74 6.00 -13.13
C ASN A 151 -4.61 5.15 -12.55
N MET A 152 -3.52 5.06 -13.30
CA MET A 152 -2.40 4.22 -12.94
C MET A 152 -1.65 4.75 -11.71
N ALA A 153 -1.38 6.06 -11.64
CA ALA A 153 -0.72 6.68 -10.49
C ALA A 153 -1.54 6.51 -9.20
N GLU A 154 -2.85 6.72 -9.29
CA GLU A 154 -3.79 6.47 -8.18
C GLU A 154 -3.71 5.02 -7.67
N PHE A 155 -3.76 4.06 -8.60
CA PHE A 155 -3.69 2.66 -8.27
C PHE A 155 -2.38 2.31 -7.55
N PHE A 156 -1.23 2.77 -8.06
CA PHE A 156 0.06 2.53 -7.43
C PHE A 156 0.19 3.19 -6.06
N ALA A 157 -0.38 4.38 -5.86
CA ALA A 157 -0.39 5.02 -4.54
C ALA A 157 -1.32 4.31 -3.55
N THR A 158 -2.45 3.79 -4.02
CA THR A 158 -3.39 3.01 -3.21
C THR A 158 -2.70 1.79 -2.61
N TYR A 159 -2.00 1.01 -3.44
CA TYR A 159 -1.32 -0.22 -3.02
C TYR A 159 0.15 -0.01 -2.62
N SER A 160 0.60 1.22 -2.39
CA SER A 160 2.01 1.52 -2.09
C SER A 160 2.55 0.82 -0.83
N SER A 161 1.70 0.55 0.16
CA SER A 161 2.08 -0.24 1.35
C SER A 161 2.38 -1.71 1.07
N PHE A 162 2.02 -2.24 -0.10
CA PHE A 162 2.19 -3.65 -0.40
C PHE A 162 3.59 -3.95 -0.92
N PHE A 163 4.40 -2.92 -1.18
CA PHE A 163 5.71 -3.06 -1.81
C PHE A 163 6.80 -2.35 -1.01
N PRO A 164 7.90 -3.03 -0.66
CA PRO A 164 9.05 -2.40 0.00
C PRO A 164 9.72 -1.30 -0.84
N HIS A 165 9.66 -1.42 -2.16
CA HIS A 165 10.35 -0.53 -3.08
C HIS A 165 9.38 0.13 -4.06
N MET A 166 9.13 1.41 -3.85
CA MET A 166 8.38 2.21 -4.81
C MET A 166 9.22 2.51 -6.07
N PRO A 167 8.58 2.65 -7.24
CA PRO A 167 9.21 3.33 -8.37
C PRO A 167 9.73 4.68 -7.89
N SER A 168 10.91 5.09 -8.36
CA SER A 168 11.50 6.37 -8.00
C SER A 168 10.43 7.44 -8.14
N ARG A 169 10.06 8.05 -7.00
CA ARG A 169 9.24 9.26 -7.00
C ARG A 169 9.91 10.14 -8.05
N ARG A 170 9.19 10.50 -9.12
CA ARG A 170 9.46 11.81 -9.70
C ARG A 170 9.15 12.74 -8.57
N ALA A 171 10.16 13.00 -7.73
CA ALA A 171 10.15 14.06 -6.76
C ALA A 171 9.60 15.26 -7.51
N GLU A 172 8.81 16.08 -6.83
CA GLU A 172 8.32 17.36 -7.30
C GLU A 172 9.51 18.29 -7.65
N THR A 173 10.26 17.92 -8.68
CA THR A 173 11.53 18.46 -9.16
C THR A 173 11.37 18.94 -10.60
N ALA A 174 10.18 18.76 -11.20
CA ALA A 174 9.75 19.57 -12.32
C ALA A 174 9.24 20.90 -11.76
N GLU A 175 10.09 21.93 -11.84
CA GLU A 175 9.81 23.36 -11.55
C GLU A 175 8.91 23.58 -10.32
N SER A 176 9.53 23.66 -9.15
CA SER A 176 8.81 23.90 -7.90
C SER A 176 8.10 25.25 -7.99
N GLY A 177 6.79 25.27 -8.29
CA GLY A 177 5.93 26.45 -8.16
C GLY A 177 5.76 26.96 -6.71
N TYR A 178 6.61 26.48 -5.80
CA TYR A 178 6.74 26.95 -4.44
C TYR A 178 7.59 28.22 -4.41
N SER A 179 7.35 29.07 -3.42
CA SER A 179 8.23 30.20 -3.12
C SER A 179 9.56 29.73 -2.53
N ASP A 180 10.61 30.54 -2.70
CA ASP A 180 11.97 30.25 -2.18
C ASP A 180 12.01 30.05 -0.64
N ASP A 181 11.06 30.64 0.08
CA ASP A 181 10.94 30.57 1.53
C ASP A 181 9.98 29.47 2.04
N TRP A 182 9.47 28.60 1.16
CA TRP A 182 8.50 27.55 1.50
C TRP A 182 8.94 26.69 2.69
N SER A 183 10.22 26.33 2.78
CA SER A 183 10.74 25.54 3.91
C SER A 183 10.48 26.23 5.26
N LYS A 184 10.64 27.56 5.32
CA LYS A 184 10.39 28.36 6.53
C LYS A 184 8.89 28.47 6.81
N ILE A 185 8.09 28.77 5.78
CA ILE A 185 6.63 28.90 5.89
C ILE A 185 6.02 27.60 6.39
N SER A 186 6.34 26.48 5.76
CA SER A 186 5.87 25.14 6.13
C SER A 186 6.30 24.75 7.54
N SER A 187 7.53 25.07 7.94
CA SER A 187 7.99 24.82 9.31
C SER A 187 7.24 25.65 10.33
N HIS A 188 7.05 26.94 10.08
CA HIS A 188 6.32 27.85 10.98
C HIS A 188 4.87 27.41 11.14
N TYR A 189 4.18 27.15 10.04
CA TYR A 189 2.77 26.74 10.04
C TYR A 189 2.56 25.44 10.83
N ARG A 190 3.45 24.44 10.69
CA ARG A 190 3.35 23.19 11.48
C ARG A 190 3.59 23.40 12.98
N VAL A 191 4.44 24.35 13.36
CA VAL A 191 4.64 24.72 14.77
C VAL A 191 3.40 25.43 15.31
N GLU A 192 2.84 26.37 14.55
CA GLU A 192 1.60 27.09 14.90
C GLU A 192 0.42 26.13 15.12
N LYS A 193 0.32 25.09 14.29
CA LYS A 193 -0.68 24.02 14.43
C LYS A 193 -0.30 22.93 15.42
N ASN A 194 0.72 23.15 16.26
CA ASN A 194 1.17 22.21 17.30
C ASN A 194 1.54 20.81 16.82
N PHE A 195 1.93 20.68 15.54
CA PHE A 195 2.12 19.42 14.82
C PHE A 195 0.87 18.54 14.77
N GLU A 196 -0.32 19.12 14.88
CA GLU A 196 -1.60 18.40 14.75
C GLU A 196 -2.06 18.36 13.30
N CYS A 197 -2.57 17.20 12.87
CA CYS A 197 -3.26 17.07 11.60
C CYS A 197 -4.62 17.77 11.67
N GLU A 198 -4.85 18.79 10.84
CA GLU A 198 -6.11 19.53 10.82
C GLU A 198 -7.30 18.71 10.26
N GLU A 199 -7.05 17.56 9.65
CA GLU A 199 -8.07 16.57 9.23
C GLU A 199 -8.42 15.61 10.38
N CYS A 200 -7.53 14.68 10.71
CA CYS A 200 -7.83 13.62 11.67
C CYS A 200 -7.40 13.90 13.12
N LYS A 201 -6.91 15.10 13.42
CA LYS A 201 -6.49 15.54 14.77
C LYS A 201 -5.33 14.78 15.40
N VAL A 202 -4.71 13.83 14.69
CA VAL A 202 -3.52 13.14 15.20
C VAL A 202 -2.38 14.15 15.42
N ASN A 203 -1.85 14.16 16.63
CA ASN A 203 -0.65 14.91 16.97
C ASN A 203 0.60 14.14 16.53
N MET A 204 1.43 14.79 15.71
CA MET A 204 2.63 14.22 15.10
C MET A 204 3.92 14.81 15.70
N ARG A 205 3.87 15.41 16.90
CA ARG A 205 5.03 16.09 17.51
C ARG A 205 6.25 15.18 17.70
N SER A 206 6.01 13.89 17.97
CA SER A 206 7.04 12.84 18.07
C SER A 206 7.56 12.38 16.71
N ASN A 207 6.82 12.63 15.63
CA ASN A 207 7.12 12.19 14.26
C ASN A 207 6.88 13.32 13.24
N ARG A 208 7.54 14.46 13.46
CA ARG A 208 7.29 15.72 12.73
C ARG A 208 7.43 15.63 11.21
N ALA A 209 8.25 14.69 10.72
CA ALA A 209 8.46 14.46 9.30
C ALA A 209 7.19 13.92 8.59
N LEU A 210 6.28 13.30 9.33
CA LEU A 210 5.04 12.72 8.80
C LEU A 210 3.88 13.74 8.75
N LEU A 211 4.15 15.03 9.02
CA LEU A 211 3.19 16.12 8.89
C LEU A 211 3.66 17.08 7.79
N HIS A 212 2.81 17.23 6.78
CA HIS A 212 2.99 18.11 5.63
C HIS A 212 2.09 19.34 5.74
N VAL A 213 2.35 20.35 4.89
CA VAL A 213 1.43 21.45 4.66
C VAL A 213 0.90 21.31 3.25
N HIS A 214 -0.42 21.30 3.12
CA HIS A 214 -1.19 21.18 1.89
C HIS A 214 -1.71 22.56 1.48
N HIS A 215 -1.59 22.92 0.19
CA HIS A 215 -2.20 24.11 -0.40
C HIS A 215 -3.61 23.76 -0.88
N VAL A 216 -4.63 24.28 -0.20
CA VAL A 216 -6.05 23.92 -0.40
C VAL A 216 -6.53 24.22 -1.82
N ASN A 217 -6.08 25.32 -2.43
CA ASN A 217 -6.44 25.68 -3.80
C ASN A 217 -5.50 25.10 -4.87
N GLY A 218 -4.49 24.31 -4.48
CA GLY A 218 -3.47 23.75 -5.38
C GLY A 218 -2.42 24.75 -5.90
N VAL A 219 -2.53 26.04 -5.56
CA VAL A 219 -1.59 27.09 -5.97
C VAL A 219 -0.42 27.13 -4.97
N LYS A 220 0.69 26.48 -5.34
CA LYS A 220 1.90 26.31 -4.51
C LYS A 220 2.59 27.62 -4.07
N SER A 221 2.33 28.73 -4.76
CA SER A 221 2.84 30.05 -4.42
C SER A 221 1.92 30.85 -3.48
N ASP A 222 0.68 30.41 -3.29
CA ASP A 222 -0.29 31.09 -2.43
C ASP A 222 -0.14 30.63 -0.97
N ASN A 223 0.74 31.34 -0.26
CA ASN A 223 1.09 31.02 1.13
C ASN A 223 0.21 31.70 2.18
N ARG A 224 -0.97 32.22 1.80
CA ARG A 224 -1.91 32.79 2.78
C ARG A 224 -2.31 31.69 3.77
N PRO A 225 -2.36 31.96 5.09
CA PRO A 225 -2.75 30.94 6.08
C PRO A 225 -4.08 30.27 5.78
N SER A 226 -5.04 31.00 5.20
CA SER A 226 -6.35 30.45 4.77
C SER A 226 -6.27 29.42 3.64
N ASN A 227 -5.14 29.36 2.93
CA ASN A 227 -4.88 28.40 1.86
C ASN A 227 -3.98 27.24 2.33
N LEU A 228 -3.48 27.27 3.55
CA LEU A 228 -2.61 26.23 4.09
C LEU A 228 -3.41 25.31 5.01
N ARG A 229 -3.06 24.03 5.00
CA ARG A 229 -3.61 23.03 5.92
C ARG A 229 -2.53 22.06 6.36
N ALA A 230 -2.34 21.86 7.65
CA ALA A 230 -1.38 20.91 8.19
C ALA A 230 -2.03 19.52 8.17
N LEU A 231 -1.49 18.59 7.39
CA LEU A 231 -2.04 17.26 7.20
C LEU A 231 -0.98 16.19 7.48
N CYS A 232 -1.35 15.12 8.20
CA CYS A 232 -0.48 13.94 8.22
C CYS A 232 -0.39 13.40 6.80
N ILE A 233 0.73 12.77 6.45
CA ILE A 233 0.96 12.32 5.07
C ILE A 233 -0.10 11.35 4.57
N ASP A 234 -0.75 10.59 5.45
CA ASP A 234 -1.85 9.69 5.09
C ASP A 234 -3.10 10.49 4.65
N CYS A 235 -3.60 11.41 5.50
CA CYS A 235 -4.70 12.31 5.12
C CYS A 235 -4.37 13.17 3.90
N HIS A 236 -3.12 13.60 3.76
CA HIS A 236 -2.66 14.37 2.60
C HIS A 236 -2.74 13.54 1.31
N SER A 237 -2.31 12.27 1.35
CA SER A 237 -2.39 11.39 0.18
C SER A 237 -3.82 11.09 -0.29
N LYS A 238 -4.81 11.30 0.60
CA LYS A 238 -6.24 11.12 0.32
C LYS A 238 -6.91 12.42 -0.17
N GLN A 239 -6.19 13.55 -0.25
CA GLN A 239 -6.74 14.80 -0.79
C GLN A 239 -6.88 14.72 -2.33
N PRO A 240 -7.85 15.44 -2.92
CA PRO A 240 -7.97 15.54 -4.37
C PRO A 240 -6.66 16.00 -5.03
N MET A 241 -6.35 15.46 -6.21
CA MET A 241 -5.13 15.79 -6.98
C MET A 241 -3.81 15.30 -6.35
N HIS A 242 -3.86 14.61 -5.20
CA HIS A 242 -2.72 13.98 -4.54
C HIS A 242 -2.72 12.45 -4.67
N GLU A 243 -3.45 11.90 -5.63
CA GLU A 243 -3.58 10.46 -5.86
C GLU A 243 -2.25 9.80 -6.25
N HIS A 244 -1.20 10.57 -6.55
CA HIS A 244 0.15 10.08 -6.84
C HIS A 244 1.03 9.97 -5.58
N MET A 245 0.56 10.46 -4.43
CA MET A 245 1.33 10.48 -3.19
C MET A 245 1.32 9.09 -2.55
N ALA A 246 2.45 8.40 -2.66
CA ALA A 246 2.64 7.05 -2.12
C ALA A 246 3.28 7.07 -0.73
N LEU A 247 2.76 6.23 0.16
CA LEU A 247 3.27 6.02 1.51
C LEU A 247 3.74 4.58 1.66
N SER A 248 4.84 4.39 2.37
CA SER A 248 5.25 3.05 2.78
C SER A 248 4.30 2.48 3.85
N HIS A 249 4.28 1.16 3.94
CA HIS A 249 3.55 0.44 4.98
C HIS A 249 3.89 0.95 6.38
N ARG A 250 5.18 1.06 6.66
CA ARG A 250 5.71 1.56 7.94
C ARG A 250 5.23 2.96 8.28
N GLU A 251 5.19 3.88 7.31
CA GLU A 251 4.71 5.25 7.52
C GLU A 251 3.23 5.26 7.93
N ARG A 252 2.38 4.52 7.21
CA ARG A 252 0.94 4.42 7.54
C ARG A 252 0.72 3.78 8.89
N GLN A 253 1.42 2.69 9.18
CA GLN A 253 1.26 2.03 10.46
C GLN A 253 1.77 2.92 11.61
N THR A 254 2.86 3.68 11.44
CA THR A 254 3.32 4.66 12.44
C THR A 254 2.26 5.74 12.73
N ILE A 255 1.56 6.21 11.69
CA ILE A 255 0.46 7.18 11.85
C ILE A 255 -0.70 6.55 12.62
N ASN A 256 -1.07 5.31 12.31
CA ASN A 256 -2.14 4.62 13.02
C ASN A 256 -1.77 4.25 14.46
N ASP A 257 -0.50 3.97 14.76
CA ASP A 257 0.00 3.81 16.12
C ASP A 257 -0.22 5.10 16.92
N LEU A 258 0.11 6.26 16.33
CA LEU A 258 -0.12 7.56 16.96
C LEU A 258 -1.60 7.87 17.14
N ARG A 259 -2.45 7.55 16.15
CA ARG A 259 -3.91 7.71 16.25
C ARG A 259 -4.47 6.85 17.40
N LYS A 260 -4.06 5.59 17.48
CA LYS A 260 -4.48 4.65 18.53
C LYS A 260 -4.03 5.10 19.92
N GLN A 261 -2.77 5.50 20.08
CA GLN A 261 -2.24 6.03 21.34
C GLN A 261 -2.97 7.29 21.83
N GLN A 262 -3.59 8.03 20.92
CA GLN A 262 -4.33 9.25 21.20
C GLN A 262 -5.86 9.01 21.30
N GLY A 263 -6.31 7.75 21.26
CA GLY A 263 -7.73 7.39 21.33
C GLY A 263 -8.55 7.76 20.09
N LEU A 264 -7.89 8.11 18.98
CA LEU A 264 -8.57 8.55 17.75
C LEU A 264 -9.16 7.39 16.94
N LEU A 265 -8.89 6.14 17.35
CA LEU A 265 -9.42 4.93 16.71
C LEU A 265 -10.39 4.15 17.61
N ASP A 266 -10.72 4.66 18.80
CA ASP A 266 -11.47 3.89 19.82
C ASP A 266 -12.97 3.78 19.49
N ASP A 267 -13.53 4.75 18.76
CA ASP A 267 -14.94 4.80 18.37
C ASP A 267 -15.09 5.21 16.89
N LEU A 268 -14.81 4.25 16.00
CA LEU A 268 -15.09 4.37 14.57
C LEU A 268 -16.52 3.86 14.35
N GLY A 269 -17.51 4.70 14.67
CA GLY A 269 -18.94 4.36 14.69
C GLY A 269 -19.53 4.10 13.30
N GLU A 270 -18.85 4.48 12.22
CA GLU A 270 -19.33 4.33 10.85
C GLU A 270 -18.29 3.73 9.89
N TRP A 271 -18.80 3.14 8.80
CA TRP A 271 -17.95 2.62 7.72
C TRP A 271 -17.05 3.69 7.09
N GLN A 272 -17.52 4.94 7.01
CA GLN A 272 -16.76 6.01 6.37
C GLN A 272 -15.43 6.25 7.09
N GLU A 273 -15.45 6.27 8.42
CA GLU A 273 -14.26 6.46 9.24
C GLU A 273 -13.27 5.30 9.04
N LEU A 274 -13.78 4.07 8.84
CA LEU A 274 -12.89 2.95 8.50
C LEU A 274 -12.13 3.18 7.18
N PHE A 275 -12.78 3.72 6.15
CA PHE A 275 -12.09 4.10 4.90
C PHE A 275 -11.13 5.28 5.10
N ASP A 276 -11.46 6.22 5.98
CA ASP A 276 -10.64 7.40 6.23
C ASP A 276 -9.35 7.06 7.00
N TYR A 277 -9.39 6.05 7.87
CA TYR A 277 -8.26 5.67 8.74
C TYR A 277 -7.48 4.42 8.31
N SER A 278 -8.11 3.52 7.54
CA SER A 278 -7.42 2.31 7.06
C SER A 278 -6.48 2.60 5.88
N ASP A 279 -5.61 1.63 5.61
CA ASP A 279 -4.79 1.64 4.41
C ASP A 279 -5.68 1.55 3.15
N PRO A 280 -5.55 2.44 2.16
CA PRO A 280 -6.31 2.35 0.91
C PRO A 280 -6.26 0.99 0.21
N GLY A 281 -5.16 0.26 0.33
CA GLY A 281 -5.01 -1.08 -0.24
C GLY A 281 -5.89 -2.14 0.43
N VAL A 282 -6.40 -1.92 1.64
CA VAL A 282 -7.39 -2.80 2.30
C VAL A 282 -8.84 -2.39 2.04
N HIS A 283 -9.10 -1.30 1.31
CA HIS A 283 -10.48 -0.85 1.04
C HIS A 283 -11.31 -1.88 0.27
N GLY A 284 -10.68 -2.70 -0.57
CA GLY A 284 -11.35 -3.83 -1.22
C GLY A 284 -11.99 -4.79 -0.21
N VAL A 285 -11.29 -5.08 0.89
CA VAL A 285 -11.80 -5.88 2.01
C VAL A 285 -12.95 -5.17 2.70
N LEU A 286 -12.79 -3.89 3.05
CA LEU A 286 -13.86 -3.12 3.70
C LEU A 286 -15.16 -3.05 2.89
N HIS A 287 -15.06 -2.87 1.56
CA HIS A 287 -16.23 -2.94 0.69
C HIS A 287 -16.90 -4.31 0.71
N ALA A 288 -16.12 -5.40 0.74
CA ALA A 288 -16.64 -6.76 0.84
C ALA A 288 -17.31 -7.01 2.20
N CYS A 289 -16.70 -6.54 3.30
CA CYS A 289 -17.26 -6.62 4.65
C CYS A 289 -18.59 -5.86 4.75
N ARG A 290 -18.65 -4.63 4.22
CA ARG A 290 -19.88 -3.83 4.19
C ARG A 290 -20.99 -4.53 3.40
N GLN A 291 -20.68 -5.07 2.23
CA GLN A 291 -21.64 -5.81 1.42
C GLN A 291 -22.13 -7.10 2.10
N ALA A 292 -21.28 -7.76 2.88
CA ALA A 292 -21.62 -8.97 3.62
C ALA A 292 -22.24 -8.70 5.01
N TYR A 293 -22.47 -7.44 5.37
CA TYR A 293 -22.99 -7.02 6.68
C TYR A 293 -22.17 -7.57 7.85
N LEU A 294 -20.84 -7.58 7.72
CA LEU A 294 -19.95 -7.94 8.82
C LEU A 294 -19.92 -6.80 9.86
N LYS A 295 -19.54 -7.12 11.09
CA LYS A 295 -19.24 -6.10 12.10
C LYS A 295 -18.06 -5.25 11.67
N LEU A 296 -18.04 -3.99 12.13
CA LEU A 296 -16.92 -3.08 11.92
C LEU A 296 -15.65 -3.69 12.52
N PRO A 297 -14.57 -3.89 11.73
CA PRO A 297 -13.28 -4.29 12.27
C PRO A 297 -12.62 -3.15 13.05
N GLU A 298 -11.74 -3.51 13.97
CA GLU A 298 -10.77 -2.59 14.54
C GLU A 298 -9.61 -2.37 13.57
N ILE A 299 -9.07 -1.16 13.54
CA ILE A 299 -7.92 -0.79 12.71
C ILE A 299 -6.65 -0.83 13.55
N ASN A 300 -5.54 -1.28 12.96
CA ASN A 300 -4.22 -1.23 13.59
C ASN A 300 -4.19 -1.99 14.92
N TYR A 301 -4.63 -3.25 14.86
CA TYR A 301 -4.73 -4.11 16.03
C TYR A 301 -3.39 -4.78 16.34
N PHE A 302 -3.05 -4.86 17.63
CA PHE A 302 -1.82 -5.50 18.10
C PHE A 302 -2.17 -6.87 18.65
N VAL A 303 -1.59 -7.91 18.06
CA VAL A 303 -1.65 -9.27 18.60
C VAL A 303 -0.52 -9.41 19.60
N GLU A 304 -0.85 -9.88 20.80
CA GLU A 304 0.13 -10.16 21.84
C GLU A 304 0.64 -11.61 21.74
N ASP A 305 1.93 -11.80 22.02
CA ASP A 305 2.52 -13.12 22.19
C ASP A 305 2.23 -13.71 23.58
N SER A 306 2.69 -14.94 23.82
CA SER A 306 2.51 -15.63 25.11
C SER A 306 3.22 -14.96 26.29
N PHE A 307 4.14 -14.03 26.03
CA PHE A 307 4.88 -13.25 27.03
C PHE A 307 4.32 -11.83 27.21
N GLY A 308 3.22 -11.48 26.53
CA GLY A 308 2.64 -10.13 26.53
C GLY A 308 3.42 -9.12 25.68
N GLY A 309 4.32 -9.60 24.83
CA GLY A 309 5.02 -8.81 23.81
C GLY A 309 4.18 -8.62 22.55
N LEU A 310 4.60 -7.71 21.67
CA LEU A 310 3.97 -7.54 20.36
C LEU A 310 4.36 -8.71 19.44
N ALA A 311 3.40 -9.55 19.10
CA ALA A 311 3.57 -10.62 18.11
C ALA A 311 3.43 -10.10 16.68
N ALA A 312 2.31 -9.42 16.40
CA ALA A 312 1.97 -9.01 15.03
C ALA A 312 1.07 -7.78 15.03
N ARG A 313 1.09 -7.07 13.90
CA ARG A 313 0.18 -5.95 13.63
C ARG A 313 -0.77 -6.25 12.49
N LEU A 314 -2.06 -6.09 12.76
CA LEU A 314 -3.13 -6.36 11.81
C LEU A 314 -3.73 -5.04 11.31
N GLU A 315 -3.87 -4.90 10.00
CA GLU A 315 -4.54 -3.74 9.40
C GLU A 315 -6.01 -3.69 9.79
N LEU A 316 -6.69 -4.85 9.80
CA LEU A 316 -8.08 -5.01 10.21
C LEU A 316 -8.21 -6.22 11.15
N ALA A 317 -8.96 -6.09 12.24
CA ALA A 317 -9.16 -7.18 13.18
C ALA A 317 -10.59 -7.28 13.72
N TRP A 318 -10.99 -8.51 14.04
CA TRP A 318 -12.20 -8.83 14.80
C TRP A 318 -11.78 -9.60 16.06
N PRO A 319 -11.40 -8.89 17.15
CA PRO A 319 -10.73 -9.53 18.29
C PRO A 319 -11.57 -10.59 19.00
N LYS A 320 -12.89 -10.40 19.05
CA LYS A 320 -13.84 -11.39 19.61
C LYS A 320 -13.74 -12.76 18.93
N HIS A 321 -13.37 -12.77 17.65
CA HIS A 321 -13.26 -13.98 16.83
C HIS A 321 -11.81 -14.40 16.60
N LYS A 322 -10.83 -13.66 17.16
CA LYS A 322 -9.40 -13.80 16.86
C LYS A 322 -9.11 -13.88 15.36
N PHE A 323 -9.82 -13.09 14.57
CA PHE A 323 -9.69 -13.06 13.12
C PHE A 323 -9.09 -11.73 12.67
N GLY A 324 -8.23 -11.76 11.65
CA GLY A 324 -7.60 -10.55 11.13
C GLY A 324 -7.24 -10.60 9.65
N VAL A 325 -6.98 -9.41 9.11
CA VAL A 325 -6.39 -9.23 7.79
C VAL A 325 -5.11 -8.43 7.96
N ALA A 326 -4.02 -8.93 7.39
CA ALA A 326 -2.74 -8.26 7.38
C ALA A 326 -2.13 -8.16 5.97
N ILE A 327 -1.35 -7.11 5.73
CA ILE A 327 -0.60 -6.88 4.47
C ILE A 327 0.71 -7.67 4.48
N SER A 328 1.42 -7.68 5.61
CA SER A 328 2.74 -8.25 5.80
C SER A 328 2.65 -9.75 6.07
N MET A 329 3.41 -10.55 5.32
CA MET A 329 3.44 -12.01 5.51
C MET A 329 3.98 -12.40 6.88
N ASN A 330 4.96 -11.67 7.42
CA ASN A 330 5.47 -11.91 8.77
C ASN A 330 4.37 -11.70 9.81
N ASP A 331 3.60 -10.61 9.70
CA ASP A 331 2.48 -10.35 10.62
C ASP A 331 1.39 -11.43 10.53
N ILE A 332 1.15 -11.98 9.33
CA ILE A 332 0.24 -13.12 9.12
C ILE A 332 0.77 -14.37 9.85
N GLU A 333 2.02 -14.75 9.63
CA GLU A 333 2.64 -15.95 10.20
C GLU A 333 2.75 -15.86 11.73
N ASP A 334 3.18 -14.70 12.25
CA ASP A 334 3.35 -14.45 13.67
C ASP A 334 1.99 -14.44 14.40
N ALA A 335 0.97 -13.80 13.83
CA ALA A 335 -0.37 -13.81 14.42
C ALA A 335 -0.98 -15.23 14.43
N ASN A 336 -0.83 -15.98 13.33
CA ASN A 336 -1.32 -17.36 13.25
C ASN A 336 -0.63 -18.26 14.27
N SER A 337 0.67 -18.08 14.48
CA SER A 337 1.44 -18.80 15.50
C SER A 337 0.98 -18.48 16.93
N ASN A 338 0.36 -17.31 17.13
CA ASN A 338 -0.23 -16.85 18.40
C ASN A 338 -1.74 -17.09 18.49
N GLY A 339 -2.27 -18.04 17.72
CA GLY A 339 -3.64 -18.54 17.85
C GLY A 339 -4.71 -17.61 17.29
N TRP A 340 -4.33 -16.69 16.40
CA TRP A 340 -5.26 -15.96 15.54
C TRP A 340 -5.46 -16.69 14.22
N GLN A 341 -6.56 -16.39 13.54
CA GLN A 341 -6.77 -16.73 12.14
C GLN A 341 -6.58 -15.45 11.32
N VAL A 342 -5.39 -15.27 10.75
CA VAL A 342 -5.04 -14.09 9.96
C VAL A 342 -4.78 -14.51 8.51
N VAL A 343 -5.34 -13.75 7.59
CA VAL A 343 -5.23 -13.99 6.15
C VAL A 343 -4.78 -12.72 5.41
N GLY A 344 -4.21 -12.90 4.23
CA GLY A 344 -3.92 -11.79 3.32
C GLY A 344 -5.20 -11.22 2.69
N ILE A 345 -5.06 -10.04 2.08
CA ILE A 345 -6.16 -9.32 1.42
C ILE A 345 -6.80 -10.19 0.33
N ASN A 346 -5.98 -10.81 -0.52
CA ASN A 346 -6.47 -11.62 -1.62
C ASN A 346 -7.24 -12.86 -1.13
N ASP A 347 -6.69 -13.57 -0.14
CA ASP A 347 -7.30 -14.78 0.41
C ASP A 347 -8.64 -14.48 1.08
N PHE A 348 -8.72 -13.35 1.78
CA PHE A 348 -9.99 -12.84 2.31
C PHE A 348 -10.99 -12.59 1.18
N LEU A 349 -10.60 -11.84 0.14
CA LEU A 349 -11.52 -11.49 -0.95
C LEU A 349 -12.03 -12.70 -1.74
N GLU A 350 -11.25 -13.76 -1.84
CA GLU A 350 -11.68 -15.02 -2.47
C GLU A 350 -12.71 -15.76 -1.63
N ASN A 351 -12.58 -15.73 -0.29
CA ASN A 351 -13.25 -16.67 0.59
C ASN A 351 -14.12 -16.04 1.68
N TYR A 352 -14.27 -14.71 1.75
CA TYR A 352 -14.96 -14.02 2.84
C TYR A 352 -16.40 -14.50 3.06
N LYS A 353 -17.09 -14.94 2.00
CA LYS A 353 -18.47 -15.43 2.11
C LYS A 353 -18.58 -16.71 2.94
N SER A 354 -17.54 -17.55 2.94
CA SER A 354 -17.49 -18.79 3.74
C SER A 354 -16.68 -18.61 5.02
N GLN A 355 -15.54 -17.90 4.97
CA GLN A 355 -14.62 -17.75 6.10
C GLN A 355 -15.07 -16.72 7.13
N ALA A 356 -15.80 -15.68 6.73
CA ALA A 356 -16.13 -14.55 7.60
C ALA A 356 -17.60 -14.53 8.03
N TYR A 357 -18.37 -15.61 7.83
CA TYR A 357 -19.78 -15.66 8.23
C TYR A 357 -19.98 -15.35 9.73
N ASN A 358 -19.08 -15.88 10.57
CA ASN A 358 -19.13 -15.69 12.02
C ASN A 358 -18.86 -14.23 12.43
N LEU A 359 -18.21 -13.43 11.58
CA LEU A 359 -17.89 -12.02 11.84
C LEU A 359 -19.11 -11.09 11.70
N ARG A 360 -20.26 -11.62 11.29
CA ARG A 360 -21.55 -10.89 11.34
C ARG A 360 -22.07 -10.69 12.76
N HIS A 361 -21.61 -11.52 13.71
CA HIS A 361 -22.19 -11.65 15.05
C HIS A 361 -21.27 -11.16 16.16
#